data_AF-A0A8J4Q4X4-F1
#
_entry.id   AF-A0A8J4Q4X4-F1
#
_cell.length_a   1.000
_cell.length_b   1.000
_cell.length_c   1.000
_cell.angle_alpha   90.00
_cell.angle_beta   90.00
_cell.angle_gamma   90.00
#
_symmetry.space_group_name_H-M   'P 1'
#
loop_
_entity.id
_entity.type
_entity.pdbx_description
1 polymer ?
#
loop_
_entity_poly.entity_id
_entity_poly.type
_entity_poly.pdbx_seq_one_letter_code
_entity_poly.pdbx_strand_id
1 'polypeptide(L)'
;MDYETLPPSKTLSSSVLSFLDDKFRARTDLAGAPALVSELRTRCSDLDRTLTDLNRSLGASLVAYASFSDRFDAVFDDLSAKLIRLRSSTCSPTSSFSDGGGEGNGKVEKILGEELPALAKEVARVETVRIYA
;
A
#
# COMPACT_ATOMS: atom_id res chain seq x y z
N MET A 1 0.90 29.22 54.21
CA MET A 1 2.35 29.30 53.94
C MET A 1 2.82 27.86 53.88
N ASP A 2 2.55 27.20 52.77
CA ASP A 2 2.86 25.78 52.61
C ASP A 2 4.33 25.69 52.22
N TYR A 3 5.16 25.28 53.18
CA TYR A 3 6.57 25.00 52.93
C TYR A 3 6.63 23.66 52.21
N GLU A 4 6.78 23.72 50.89
CA GLU A 4 7.02 22.54 50.07
C GLU A 4 8.41 22.01 50.41
N THR A 5 8.45 21.01 51.29
CA THR A 5 9.68 20.34 51.71
C THR A 5 10.38 19.78 50.49
N LEU A 6 11.64 20.21 50.28
CA LEU A 6 12.51 19.69 49.23
C LEU A 6 12.50 18.14 49.26
N PRO A 7 12.33 17.49 48.10
CA PRO A 7 12.29 16.04 48.04
C PRO A 7 13.58 15.45 48.62
N PRO A 8 13.51 14.31 49.34
CA PRO A 8 14.69 13.67 49.89
C PRO A 8 15.72 13.40 48.80
N SER A 9 16.98 13.79 48.99
CA SER A 9 18.05 13.63 47.99
C SER A 9 18.20 12.20 47.46
N LYS A 10 17.77 11.20 48.22
CA LYS A 10 17.71 9.78 47.84
C LYS A 10 16.73 9.46 46.70
N THR A 11 15.80 10.37 46.40
CA THR A 11 14.83 10.23 45.30
C THR A 11 15.30 10.87 43.99
N LEU A 12 16.41 11.63 44.03
CA LEU A 12 16.96 12.27 42.85
C LEU A 12 17.87 11.29 42.10
N SER A 13 17.72 11.25 40.77
CA SER A 13 18.62 10.49 39.90
C SER A 13 20.06 11.03 40.00
N SER A 14 21.06 10.16 39.81
CA SER A 14 22.48 10.55 39.80
C SER A 14 22.78 11.67 38.80
N SER A 15 22.09 11.70 37.66
CA SER A 15 22.23 12.76 36.65
C SER A 15 21.70 14.11 37.13
N VAL A 16 20.64 14.11 37.95
CA VAL A 16 20.08 15.34 38.53
C VAL A 16 21.02 15.86 39.61
N LEU A 17 21.59 14.96 40.42
CA LEU A 17 22.57 15.33 41.44
C LEU A 17 23.85 15.90 40.81
N SER A 18 24.39 15.28 39.76
CA SER A 18 25.57 15.82 39.07
C SER A 18 25.27 17.17 38.41
N PHE A 19 24.09 17.33 37.80
CA PHE A 19 23.68 18.60 37.22
C PHE A 19 23.56 19.71 38.28
N LEU A 20 22.97 19.41 39.44
CA LEU A 20 22.86 20.36 40.54
C LEU A 20 24.24 20.72 41.11
N ASP A 21 25.14 19.74 41.26
CA ASP A 21 26.52 19.97 41.73
C ASP A 21 27.33 20.83 40.74
N ASP A 22 27.15 20.60 39.44
CA ASP A 22 27.78 21.39 38.38
C ASP A 22 27.27 22.84 38.34
N LYS A 23 25.96 23.05 38.59
CA LYS A 23 25.31 24.36 38.49
C LYS A 23 25.31 25.18 39.77
N PHE A 24 25.42 24.56 40.93
CA PHE A 24 25.35 25.20 42.25
C PHE A 24 26.58 24.90 43.11
N ARG A 25 27.76 24.96 42.50
CA ARG A 25 29.03 24.61 43.14
C ARG A 25 29.47 25.66 44.16
N ALA A 26 29.21 26.93 43.89
CA ALA A 26 29.47 28.04 44.81
C ALA A 26 28.18 28.67 45.31
N ARG A 27 28.21 29.22 46.53
CA ARG A 27 27.04 29.85 47.17
C ARG A 27 26.54 31.08 46.41
N THR A 28 27.39 31.71 45.60
CA THR A 28 27.06 32.82 44.70
C THR A 28 26.18 32.40 43.52
N ASP A 29 26.27 31.14 43.10
CA ASP A 29 25.55 30.60 41.93
C ASP A 29 24.05 30.44 42.21
N LEU A 30 23.68 30.40 43.50
CA LEU A 30 22.29 30.40 43.95
C LEU A 30 21.52 31.65 43.47
N ALA A 31 22.20 32.79 43.29
CA ALA A 31 21.57 33.99 42.75
C ALA A 31 21.10 33.81 41.30
N GLY A 32 21.73 32.89 40.54
CA GLY A 32 21.35 32.51 39.18
C GLY A 32 20.28 31.42 39.12
N ALA A 33 19.87 30.83 40.25
CA ALA A 33 18.87 29.76 40.28
C ALA A 33 17.54 30.14 39.60
N PRO A 34 16.98 31.36 39.81
CA PRO A 34 15.74 31.74 39.14
C PRO A 34 15.86 31.80 37.60
N ALA A 35 17.02 32.23 37.10
CA ALA A 35 17.29 32.27 35.66
C ALA A 35 17.37 30.85 35.06
N LEU A 36 18.05 29.92 35.74
CA LEU A 36 18.11 28.51 35.35
C LEU A 36 16.73 27.85 35.34
N VAL A 37 15.89 28.14 36.34
CA VAL A 37 14.51 27.63 36.39
C VAL A 37 13.69 28.17 35.23
N SER A 38 13.81 29.47 34.91
CA SER A 38 13.13 30.06 33.76
C SER A 38 13.59 29.42 32.46
N GLU A 39 14.90 29.21 32.28
CA GLU A 39 15.45 28.55 31.09
C GLU A 39 14.94 27.12 30.95
N LEU A 40 14.96 26.33 32.04
CA LEU A 40 14.49 24.95 32.01
C LEU A 40 13.00 24.87 31.70
N ARG A 41 12.19 25.78 32.27
CA ARG A 41 10.76 25.87 31.96
C ARG A 41 10.52 26.20 30.49
N THR A 42 11.27 27.13 29.91
CA THR A 42 11.18 27.44 28.48
C THR A 42 11.55 26.22 27.64
N ARG A 43 12.68 25.56 27.95
CA ARG A 43 13.10 24.34 27.24
C ARG A 43 12.06 23.22 27.33
N CYS A 44 11.45 23.01 28.49
CA CYS A 44 10.37 22.04 28.66
C CYS A 44 9.14 22.42 27.84
N SER A 45 8.75 23.71 27.83
CA SER A 45 7.62 24.19 27.02
C SER A 45 7.88 24.05 25.51
N ASP A 46 9.10 24.33 25.06
CA ASP A 46 9.48 24.20 23.65
C ASP A 46 9.50 22.73 23.22
N LEU A 47 9.99 21.85 24.10
CA LEU A 47 9.98 20.41 23.86
C LEU A 47 8.55 19.87 23.78
N ASP A 48 7.68 20.28 24.70
CA ASP A 48 6.27 19.86 24.73
C ASP A 48 5.52 20.33 23.46
N ARG A 49 5.78 21.56 23.03
CA ARG A 49 5.27 22.08 21.76
C ARG A 49 5.77 21.27 20.57
N THR A 50 7.06 20.97 20.52
CA THR A 50 7.66 20.17 19.45
C THR A 50 7.07 18.76 19.40
N LEU A 51 6.87 18.13 20.56
CA LEU A 51 6.27 16.80 20.67
C LEU A 51 4.82 16.83 20.17
N THR A 52 4.06 17.83 20.56
CA THR A 52 2.68 18.05 20.10
C THR A 52 2.61 18.25 18.58
N ASP A 53 3.49 19.08 18.02
CA ASP A 53 3.56 19.33 16.58
C ASP A 53 3.97 18.06 15.81
N LEU A 54 4.92 17.29 16.34
CA LEU A 54 5.34 16.03 15.72
C LEU A 54 4.22 14.99 15.74
N ASN A 55 3.52 14.85 16.86
CA ASN A 55 2.38 13.94 16.98
C ASN A 55 1.26 14.32 16.00
N ARG A 56 0.97 15.61 15.85
CA ARG A 56 0.02 16.13 14.87
C ARG A 56 0.46 15.81 13.42
N SER A 57 1.74 16.03 13.10
CA SER A 57 2.30 15.74 11.78
C SER A 57 2.23 14.25 11.44
N LEU A 58 2.55 13.39 12.41
CA LEU A 58 2.43 11.94 12.26
C LEU A 58 0.98 11.53 12.02
N GLY A 59 0.04 12.08 12.80
CA GLY A 59 -1.39 11.84 12.60
C GLY A 59 -1.87 12.24 11.20
N ALA A 60 -1.48 13.43 10.72
CA ALA A 60 -1.81 13.88 9.37
C ALA A 60 -1.23 12.97 8.28
N SER A 61 0.03 12.54 8.46
CA SER A 61 0.71 11.61 7.54
C SER A 61 0.02 10.25 7.49
N LEU A 62 -0.43 9.74 8.64
CA LEU A 62 -1.14 8.47 8.72
C LEU A 62 -2.50 8.53 8.02
N VAL A 63 -3.25 9.63 8.18
CA VAL A 63 -4.52 9.86 7.47
C VAL A 63 -4.30 9.96 5.96
N ALA A 64 -3.24 10.66 5.53
CA ALA A 64 -2.87 10.74 4.12
C ALA A 64 -2.49 9.37 3.54
N TYR A 65 -1.76 8.56 4.31
CA TYR A 65 -1.40 7.20 3.92
C TYR A 65 -2.61 6.27 3.83
N ALA A 66 -3.52 6.29 4.82
CA ALA A 66 -4.77 5.54 4.78
C ALA A 66 -5.59 5.92 3.53
N SER A 67 -5.74 7.22 3.26
CA SER A 67 -6.43 7.70 2.05
C SER A 67 -5.75 7.26 0.75
N PHE A 68 -4.42 7.15 0.74
CA PHE A 68 -3.67 6.64 -0.40
C PHE A 68 -3.88 5.12 -0.58
N SER A 69 -3.91 4.37 0.53
CA SER A 69 -4.19 2.93 0.52
C SER A 69 -5.59 2.64 -0.01
N ASP A 70 -6.63 3.33 0.49
CA ASP A 70 -8.01 3.14 0.03
C ASP A 70 -8.14 3.38 -1.49
N ARG A 71 -7.42 4.38 -2.00
CA ARG A 71 -7.36 4.66 -3.44
C ARG A 71 -6.64 3.56 -4.22
N PHE A 72 -5.58 2.98 -3.65
CA PHE A 72 -4.85 1.89 -4.26
C PHE A 72 -5.71 0.63 -4.35
N ASP A 73 -6.42 0.28 -3.26
CA ASP A 73 -7.34 -0.85 -3.21
C ASP A 73 -8.45 -0.71 -4.25
N ALA A 74 -9.06 0.49 -4.38
CA ALA A 74 -10.08 0.76 -5.39
C ALA A 74 -9.56 0.58 -6.84
N VAL A 75 -8.30 0.97 -7.11
CA VAL A 75 -7.67 0.76 -8.44
C VAL A 75 -7.38 -0.72 -8.67
N PHE A 76 -6.93 -1.43 -7.64
CA PHE A 76 -6.68 -2.87 -7.72
C PHE A 76 -7.96 -3.66 -7.98
N ASP A 77 -9.06 -3.29 -7.34
CA ASP A 77 -10.38 -3.89 -7.55
C ASP A 77 -10.90 -3.63 -8.98
N ASP A 78 -10.75 -2.41 -9.50
CA ASP A 78 -11.11 -2.09 -10.90
C ASP A 78 -10.27 -2.89 -11.90
N LEU A 79 -8.96 -3.00 -11.68
CA LEU A 79 -8.07 -3.81 -12.52
C LEU A 79 -8.46 -5.29 -12.48
N SER A 80 -8.74 -5.82 -11.28
CA SER A 80 -9.17 -7.19 -11.08
C SER A 80 -10.49 -7.47 -11.80
N ALA A 81 -11.47 -6.57 -11.69
CA ALA A 81 -12.74 -6.65 -12.39
C ALA A 81 -12.55 -6.62 -13.92
N LYS A 82 -11.68 -5.74 -14.43
CA LYS A 82 -11.33 -5.69 -15.87
C LYS A 82 -10.65 -6.95 -16.36
N LEU A 83 -9.73 -7.53 -15.58
CA LEU A 83 -9.07 -8.79 -15.89
C LEU A 83 -10.07 -9.96 -15.90
N ILE A 84 -10.99 -10.03 -14.94
CA ILE A 84 -12.07 -11.02 -14.91
C ILE A 84 -12.97 -10.88 -16.15
N ARG A 85 -13.32 -9.65 -16.53
CA ARG A 85 -14.11 -9.37 -17.73
C ARG A 85 -13.37 -9.78 -19.00
N LEU A 86 -12.08 -9.45 -19.09
CA LEU A 86 -11.23 -9.85 -20.21
C LEU A 86 -11.16 -11.38 -20.29
N ARG A 87 -10.90 -12.07 -19.19
CA ARG A 87 -10.95 -13.54 -19.10
C ARG A 87 -12.29 -14.09 -19.56
N SER A 88 -13.39 -13.46 -19.17
CA SER A 88 -14.73 -13.89 -19.58
C SER A 88 -14.99 -13.66 -21.08
N SER A 89 -14.38 -12.63 -21.67
CA SER A 89 -14.45 -12.38 -23.12
C SER A 89 -13.54 -13.30 -23.95
N THR A 90 -12.39 -13.72 -23.40
CA THR A 90 -11.45 -14.63 -24.07
C THR A 90 -11.81 -16.09 -23.83
N CYS A 91 -12.42 -16.43 -22.69
CA CYS A 91 -13.18 -17.67 -22.48
C CYS A 91 -14.55 -17.56 -23.15
N SER A 92 -14.58 -17.56 -24.48
CA SER A 92 -15.67 -18.26 -25.17
C SER A 92 -15.57 -19.76 -24.81
N PRO A 93 -16.67 -20.54 -24.76
CA PRO A 93 -16.72 -21.82 -24.06
C PRO A 93 -15.89 -22.89 -24.77
N THR A 94 -14.59 -22.92 -24.52
CA THR A 94 -13.74 -24.08 -24.76
C THR A 94 -13.70 -24.90 -23.49
N SER A 95 -14.78 -25.63 -23.22
CA SER A 95 -14.82 -26.95 -22.58
C SER A 95 -16.10 -27.19 -21.78
N SER A 96 -17.03 -27.91 -22.38
CA SER A 96 -17.57 -29.13 -21.78
C SER A 96 -18.19 -29.94 -22.91
N PHE A 97 -17.52 -31.03 -23.26
CA PHE A 97 -18.09 -32.10 -24.06
C PHE A 97 -19.36 -32.58 -23.35
N SER A 98 -20.53 -32.30 -23.93
CA SER A 98 -21.74 -33.08 -23.70
C SER A 98 -22.46 -33.16 -25.03
N ASP A 99 -22.47 -34.37 -25.56
CA ASP A 99 -23.40 -34.89 -26.54
C ASP A 99 -24.80 -34.30 -26.33
N GLY A 100 -25.31 -33.56 -27.31
CA GLY A 100 -26.59 -32.85 -27.20
C GLY A 100 -26.76 -31.80 -28.28
N GLY A 101 -27.34 -32.22 -29.42
CA GLY A 101 -27.51 -31.43 -30.63
C GLY A 101 -28.24 -30.08 -30.47
N GLY A 102 -27.92 -29.15 -31.37
CA GLY A 102 -28.57 -27.85 -31.42
C GLY A 102 -27.97 -26.90 -32.47
N GLU A 103 -28.27 -27.18 -33.74
CA GLU A 103 -28.51 -26.24 -34.87
C GLU A 103 -27.51 -25.14 -35.29
N GLY A 104 -26.51 -24.78 -34.50
CA GLY A 104 -25.48 -23.79 -34.88
C GLY A 104 -24.19 -24.40 -35.45
N ASN A 105 -23.91 -25.67 -35.13
CA ASN A 105 -22.68 -26.36 -35.53
C ASN A 105 -22.77 -26.99 -36.93
N GLY A 106 -23.97 -27.15 -37.48
CA GLY A 106 -24.17 -27.80 -38.77
C GLY A 106 -23.49 -27.07 -39.94
N LYS A 107 -23.33 -25.73 -39.87
CA LYS A 107 -22.62 -24.98 -40.91
C LYS A 107 -21.11 -25.17 -40.83
N VAL A 108 -20.54 -25.18 -39.62
CA VAL A 108 -19.10 -25.38 -39.42
C VAL A 108 -18.73 -26.83 -39.70
N GLU A 109 -19.54 -27.78 -39.25
CA GLU A 109 -19.42 -29.21 -39.55
C GLU A 109 -19.57 -29.50 -41.04
N LYS A 110 -20.48 -28.82 -41.75
CA LYS A 110 -20.60 -28.92 -43.21
C LYS A 110 -19.38 -28.37 -43.94
N ILE A 111 -18.83 -27.23 -43.50
CA ILE A 111 -17.62 -26.66 -44.11
C ILE A 111 -16.42 -27.58 -43.88
N LEU A 112 -16.21 -28.07 -42.65
CA LEU A 112 -15.09 -28.93 -42.30
C LEU A 112 -15.23 -30.37 -42.85
N GLY A 113 -16.44 -30.91 -42.86
CA GLY A 113 -16.71 -32.30 -43.22
C GLY A 113 -17.01 -32.52 -44.71
N GLU A 114 -17.61 -31.56 -45.40
CA GLU A 114 -18.04 -31.72 -46.80
C GLU A 114 -17.29 -30.79 -47.75
N GLU A 115 -17.20 -29.49 -47.42
CA GLU A 115 -16.66 -28.50 -48.37
C GLU A 115 -15.14 -28.51 -48.47
N LEU A 116 -14.41 -28.62 -47.34
CA LEU A 116 -12.95 -28.70 -47.35
C LEU A 116 -12.42 -29.96 -48.06
N PRO A 117 -12.97 -31.17 -47.83
CA PRO A 117 -12.56 -32.37 -48.57
C PRO A 117 -12.90 -32.30 -50.06
N ALA A 118 -14.06 -31.73 -50.42
CA ALA A 118 -14.43 -31.53 -51.82
C ALA A 118 -13.47 -30.56 -52.53
N LEU A 119 -13.08 -29.48 -51.85
CA LEU A 119 -12.11 -28.52 -52.36
C LEU A 119 -10.71 -29.15 -52.51
N ALA A 120 -10.27 -29.96 -51.55
CA ALA A 120 -9.00 -30.68 -51.63
C ALA A 120 -8.96 -31.63 -52.84
N LYS A 121 -10.09 -32.31 -53.12
CA LYS A 121 -10.23 -33.18 -54.29
C LYS A 121 -10.14 -32.39 -55.60
N GLU A 122 -10.76 -31.22 -55.66
CA GLU A 122 -10.71 -30.38 -56.85
C GLU A 122 -9.33 -29.75 -57.08
N VAL A 123 -8.64 -29.33 -56.01
CA VAL A 123 -7.25 -28.85 -56.07
C VAL A 123 -6.32 -29.94 -56.58
N ALA A 124 -6.46 -31.18 -56.09
CA ALA A 124 -5.67 -32.32 -56.59
C ALA A 124 -5.93 -32.58 -58.09
N ARG A 125 -7.17 -32.45 -58.54
CA ARG A 125 -7.54 -32.59 -59.96
C ARG A 125 -6.90 -31.49 -60.81
N VAL A 126 -6.95 -30.23 -60.36
CA VAL A 126 -6.35 -29.09 -61.05
C VAL A 126 -4.83 -29.22 -61.13
N GLU A 127 -4.18 -29.64 -60.06
CA GLU A 127 -2.73 -29.85 -60.05
C GLU A 127 -2.32 -30.99 -61.00
N THR A 128 -3.13 -32.04 -61.10
CA THR A 128 -2.92 -33.10 -62.09
C THR A 128 -2.99 -32.56 -63.52
N VAL A 129 -3.98 -31.73 -63.85
CA VAL A 129 -4.06 -31.09 -65.19
C VAL A 129 -2.84 -30.20 -65.46
N ARG A 130 -2.36 -29.48 -64.45
CA ARG A 130 -1.16 -28.63 -64.57
C ARG A 130 0.11 -29.43 -64.85
N ILE A 131 0.27 -30.62 -64.26
CA ILE A 131 1.43 -31.50 -64.49
C ILE A 131 1.51 -31.96 -65.96
N TYR A 132 0.39 -31.98 -66.69
CA TYR A 132 0.34 -32.37 -68.10
C TYR A 132 0.27 -31.19 -69.09
N ALA A 133 0.39 -29.94 -68.63
CA ALA A 133 0.30 -28.72 -69.44
C ALA A 133 1.67 -28.03 -69.65
#